data_AF-A0A966QBY6-F1
#
_entry.id   AF-A0A966QBY6-F1
#
_cell.length_a   1.000
_cell.length_b   1.000
_cell.length_c   1.000
_cell.angle_alpha   90.00
_cell.angle_beta   90.00
_cell.angle_gamma   90.00
#
_symmetry.space_group_name_H-M   'P 1'
#
loop_
_entity.id
_entity.type
_entity.pdbx_description
1 polymer ?
#
loop_
_entity_poly.entity_id
_entity_poly.type
_entity_poly.pdbx_seq_one_letter_code
_entity_poly.pdbx_strand_id
1 'polypeptide(L)' 'MVAALADALKLKQVLLAGGCFQNQLLLQSCIRALKGHGIDARWPQTLPCNDAAIAVGQLIAL' A
#
# COMPACT_ATOMS: atom_id res chain seq x y z
N MET A 1 -12.36 -2.44 4.95
CA MET A 1 -11.52 -2.54 6.17
C MET A 1 -10.36 -1.54 6.14
N VAL A 2 -9.43 -1.59 5.17
CA VAL A 2 -8.27 -0.67 5.13
C VAL A 2 -8.67 0.81 5.06
N ALA A 3 -9.62 1.20 4.20
CA ALA A 3 -10.10 2.59 4.11
C ALA A 3 -10.75 3.08 5.42
N ALA A 4 -11.63 2.26 6.02
CA ALA A 4 -12.26 2.60 7.30
C ALA A 4 -11.25 2.77 8.45
N LEU A 5 -10.19 1.95 8.49
CA LEU A 5 -9.11 2.09 9.47
C LEU A 5 -8.30 3.38 9.21
N ALA A 6 -7.98 3.66 7.96
CA ALA A 6 -7.25 4.88 7.59
C ALA A 6 -8.05 6.15 7.92
N ASP A 7 -9.38 6.15 7.72
CA ASP A 7 -10.27 7.23 8.16
C ASP A 7 -10.28 7.40 9.68
N ALA A 8 -10.44 6.29 10.41
CA ALA A 8 -10.46 6.32 11.88
C ALA A 8 -9.16 6.90 12.45
N LEU A 9 -8.03 6.62 11.79
CA LEU A 9 -6.71 7.15 12.11
C LEU A 9 -6.40 8.50 11.46
N LYS A 10 -7.35 9.08 10.69
CA LYS A 10 -7.21 10.35 9.95
C LYS A 10 -5.98 10.41 9.05
N LEU A 11 -5.64 9.28 8.42
CA LEU A 11 -4.51 9.19 7.51
C LEU A 11 -4.87 9.78 6.16
N LYS A 12 -3.97 10.59 5.61
CA LYS A 12 -4.11 11.13 4.24
C LYS A 12 -3.51 10.20 3.18
N GLN A 13 -2.71 9.23 3.61
CA GLN A 13 -1.94 8.37 2.73
C GLN A 13 -1.73 6.98 3.34
N VAL A 14 -1.73 5.95 2.50
CA VAL A 14 -1.47 4.56 2.87
C VAL A 14 -0.56 3.90 1.83
N LEU A 15 0.45 3.15 2.29
CA LEU A 15 1.28 2.29 1.44
C LEU A 15 0.71 0.87 1.42
N LEU A 16 0.44 0.34 0.23
CA LEU A 16 0.08 -1.05 -0.02
C LEU A 16 1.34 -1.82 -0.42
N ALA A 17 1.86 -2.62 0.51
CA ALA A 17 3.07 -3.43 0.34
C ALA A 17 2.85 -4.87 0.83
N GLY A 18 3.71 -5.79 0.39
CA GLY A 18 3.61 -7.22 0.66
C GLY A 18 3.15 -8.01 -0.57
N GLY A 19 3.60 -9.27 -0.67
CA GLY A 19 3.42 -10.11 -1.87
C GLY A 19 1.97 -10.30 -2.31
N CYS A 20 0.99 -10.21 -1.41
CA CYS A 20 -0.43 -10.26 -1.76
C CYS A 20 -0.83 -9.19 -2.78
N PHE A 21 -0.21 -8.01 -2.75
CA PHE A 21 -0.52 -6.92 -3.68
C PHE A 21 0.11 -7.09 -5.07
N GLN A 22 0.82 -8.19 -5.33
CA GLN A 22 1.08 -8.64 -6.71
C GLN A 22 -0.21 -9.15 -7.39
N ASN A 23 -1.26 -9.47 -6.63
CA ASN A 23 -2.59 -9.70 -7.18
C ASN A 23 -3.19 -8.36 -7.66
N GLN A 24 -3.26 -8.19 -8.97
CA GLN A 24 -3.74 -6.97 -9.60
C GLN A 24 -5.16 -6.60 -9.19
N LEU A 25 -6.07 -7.58 -9.08
CA LEU A 25 -7.45 -7.32 -8.71
C LEU A 25 -7.54 -6.79 -7.27
N LEU A 26 -6.77 -7.38 -6.34
CA LEU A 26 -6.68 -6.93 -4.96
C LEU A 26 -6.15 -5.50 -4.89
N LEU A 27 -5.00 -5.24 -5.53
CA LEU A 27 -4.37 -3.92 -5.54
C LEU A 27 -5.30 -2.83 -6.09
N GLN A 28 -5.90 -3.04 -7.26
CA GLN A 28 -6.81 -2.08 -7.89
C GLN A 28 -8.08 -1.84 -7.07
N SER A 29 -8.60 -2.88 -6.41
CA SER A 29 -9.80 -2.75 -5.56
C SER A 29 -9.49 -1.94 -4.30
N CYS A 30 -8.33 -2.16 -3.68
CA CYS A 30 -7.87 -1.37 -2.54
C CYS A 30 -7.60 0.09 -2.90
N ILE A 31 -6.93 0.36 -4.05
CA ILE A 31 -6.68 1.72 -4.54
C ILE A 31 -8.00 2.46 -4.75
N ARG A 32 -8.98 1.83 -5.41
CA ARG A 32 -10.30 2.45 -5.65
C ARG A 32 -11.03 2.76 -4.35
N ALA A 33 -11.03 1.83 -3.39
CA ALA A 33 -11.65 2.04 -2.09
C ALA A 33 -11.00 3.19 -1.33
N LEU A 34 -9.67 3.23 -1.23
CA LEU A 34 -8.95 4.31 -0.56
C LEU A 34 -9.19 5.67 -1.23
N LYS A 35 -9.13 5.72 -2.57
CA LYS A 35 -9.42 6.94 -3.34
C LYS A 35 -10.84 7.46 -3.11
N GLY A 36 -11.82 6.57 -3.01
CA GLY A 36 -13.21 6.94 -2.72
C GLY A 36 -13.40 7.63 -1.35
N HIS A 37 -12.48 7.39 -0.42
CA HIS A 37 -12.42 8.04 0.89
C HIS A 37 -11.47 9.26 0.92
N GLY A 38 -10.93 9.68 -0.23
CA GLY A 38 -9.99 10.80 -0.32
C GLY A 38 -8.59 10.49 0.20
N ILE A 39 -8.23 9.21 0.35
CA ILE A 39 -6.93 8.75 0.85
C ILE A 39 -6.02 8.42 -0.33
N ASP A 40 -4.79 8.94 -0.31
CA ASP A 40 -3.76 8.64 -1.32
C ASP A 40 -3.18 7.23 -1.11
N ALA A 41 -3.46 6.32 -2.05
CA ALA A 41 -2.91 4.96 -2.02
C ALA A 41 -1.59 4.91 -2.81
N ARG A 42 -0.50 4.55 -2.14
CA ARG A 42 0.81 4.32 -2.76
C ARG A 42 1.17 2.84 -2.77
N TRP A 43 1.99 2.43 -3.71
CA TRP A 43 2.55 1.07 -3.80
C TRP A 43 3.91 1.13 -4.49
N PRO A 44 4.77 0.11 -4.31
CA PRO A 44 6.06 0.02 -4.99
C PRO A 44 5.90 0.01 -6.52
N GLN A 45 6.63 0.91 -7.21
CA GLN A 45 6.60 1.05 -8.68
C GLN A 45 7.85 0.48 -9.34
N THR A 46 9.00 0.61 -8.67
CA THR A 46 10.33 0.25 -9.20
C THR A 46 10.90 -1.00 -8.56
N LEU A 47 10.46 -1.32 -7.34
CA LEU A 47 10.85 -2.52 -6.60
C LEU A 47 9.66 -3.49 -6.54
N PRO A 48 9.91 -4.81 -6.49
CA PRO A 48 8.85 -5.76 -6.29
C PRO A 48 8.14 -5.49 -4.95
N CYS A 49 6.82 -5.67 -4.94
CA CYS A 49 6.00 -5.46 -3.75
C CYS A 49 6.19 -6.55 -2.67
N ASN A 50 6.97 -7.59 -2.98
CA ASN A 50 7.18 -8.78 -2.14
C ASN A 50 8.55 -8.78 -1.44
N ASP A 51 8.88 -9.91 -0.83
CA ASP A 51 10.04 -10.08 0.04
C ASP A 51 11.38 -9.79 -0.65
N ALA A 52 11.45 -9.84 -1.99
CA ALA A 52 12.64 -9.47 -2.75
C ALA A 52 13.07 -8.00 -2.55
N ALA A 53 12.18 -7.12 -2.06
CA ALA A 53 12.49 -5.72 -1.75
C ALA A 53 12.72 -5.46 -0.25
N ILE A 54 12.56 -6.44 0.64
CA ILE A 54 12.67 -6.23 2.10
C ILE A 54 14.07 -5.72 2.47
N ALA A 55 15.12 -6.32 1.92
CA ALA A 55 16.50 -5.92 2.22
C ALA A 55 16.78 -4.45 1.86
N VAL A 56 16.20 -3.96 0.75
CA VAL A 56 16.32 -2.55 0.35
C VAL A 56 15.58 -1.65 1.35
N GLY A 57 14.37 -2.02 1.77
CA GLY A 57 13.63 -1.28 2.78
C GLY A 57 14.35 -1.23 4.13
N GLN A 58 14.95 -2.35 4.55
CA GLN A 58 15.75 -2.42 5.77
C GLN A 58 16.98 -1.52 5.69
N LEU A 59 17.70 -1.52 4.57
CA LEU A 59 18.88 -0.67 4.38
C LEU A 59 18.54 0.82 4.43
N ILE A 60 17.41 1.24 3.86
CA ILE A 60 16.96 2.65 3.83
C ILE A 60 16.41 3.10 5.20
N ALA A 61 15.88 2.18 6.01
CA ALA A 61 15.29 2.48 7.32
C ALA A 61 16.32 2.63 8.45
N LEU A 62 17.59 2.28 8.19
CA LEU A 62 18.73 2.56 9.07
C LEU A 62 19.11 4.05 9.02
#